data_AF-W8C6E0-F1
#
_entry.id   AF-W8C6E0-F1
#
_cell.length_a   1.000
_cell.length_b   1.000
_cell.length_c   1.000
_cell.angle_alpha   90.00
_cell.angle_beta   90.00
_cell.angle_gamma   90.00
#
_symmetry.space_group_name_H-M   'P 1'
#
loop_
_entity.id
_entity.type
_entity.pdbx_description
1 polymer ?
#
loop_
_entity_poly.entity_id
_entity_poly.type
_entity_poly.pdbx_seq_one_letter_code
_entity_poly.pdbx_strand_id
1 'polypeptide(L)'
;EEGESEGLRDRVTDLSLRYAKLSTITNSPTPRQKESLQLPQSQRPSNDGGTGMSPHMTETYTHVYPQLSNQSVMDRVRKWGVKYDGGKDPLGFIERVEELAHGYEIELNALPRALPELLKDRALVWLRNNHG
;
A
#
# COMPACT_ATOMS: atom_id res chain seq x y z
N GLU A 1 -19.63 25.71 36.70
CA GLU A 1 -18.93 24.57 36.08
C GLU A 1 -18.93 24.79 34.57
N GLU A 2 -17.91 25.47 34.05
CA GLU A 2 -17.63 25.57 32.61
C GLU A 2 -16.11 25.51 32.49
N GLY A 3 -15.56 24.36 32.09
CA GLY A 3 -14.11 24.18 32.07
C GLY A 3 -13.59 22.96 31.29
N GLU A 4 -14.43 22.25 30.54
CA GLU A 4 -14.02 21.01 29.85
C GLU A 4 -14.03 21.12 28.31
N SER A 5 -14.56 22.21 27.74
CA SER A 5 -14.71 22.37 26.29
C SER A 5 -13.55 23.08 25.58
N GLU A 6 -12.67 23.79 26.31
CA GLU A 6 -11.50 24.47 25.71
C GLU A 6 -10.34 23.50 25.43
N GLY A 7 -10.07 22.55 26.33
CA GLY A 7 -8.91 21.66 26.22
C GLY A 7 -8.95 20.65 25.07
N LEU A 8 -10.13 20.32 24.52
CA LEU A 8 -10.25 19.40 23.39
C LEU A 8 -9.93 20.08 22.06
N ARG A 9 -10.24 21.39 21.94
CA ARG A 9 -9.93 22.17 20.74
C ARG A 9 -8.43 22.35 20.62
N ASP A 10 -7.74 22.70 21.71
CA ASP A 10 -6.29 22.89 21.73
C ASP A 10 -5.49 21.66 21.29
N ARG A 11 -5.94 20.45 21.65
CA ARG A 11 -5.26 19.21 21.28
C ARG A 11 -5.40 18.87 19.79
N VAL A 12 -6.53 19.19 19.17
CA VAL A 12 -6.75 18.94 17.74
C VAL A 12 -5.93 19.92 16.90
N THR A 13 -5.81 21.18 17.33
CA THR A 13 -4.95 22.17 16.67
C THR A 13 -3.46 21.82 16.81
N ASP A 14 -3.00 21.37 17.98
CA ASP A 14 -1.61 20.92 18.18
C ASP A 14 -1.27 19.75 17.26
N LEU A 15 -2.18 18.77 17.14
CA LEU A 15 -1.97 17.61 16.29
C LEU A 15 -1.87 18.02 14.81
N SER A 16 -2.75 18.90 14.35
CA SER A 16 -2.74 19.39 12.96
C SER A 16 -1.46 20.19 12.63
N LEU A 17 -0.92 20.94 13.59
CA LEU A 17 0.34 21.68 13.45
C LEU A 17 1.57 20.76 13.36
N ARG A 18 1.58 19.64 14.08
CA ARG A 18 2.69 18.67 14.00
C ARG A 18 2.77 17.99 12.65
N TYR A 19 1.63 17.57 12.08
CA TYR A 19 1.61 16.94 10.76
C TYR A 19 2.01 17.92 9.65
N ALA A 20 1.69 19.22 9.78
CA ALA A 20 2.13 20.25 8.82
C ALA A 20 3.65 20.59 8.93
N LYS A 21 4.26 20.44 10.10
CA LYS A 21 5.71 20.64 10.29
C LYS A 21 6.56 19.51 9.71
N LEU A 22 6.02 18.31 9.58
CA LEU A 22 6.74 17.16 9.03
C LEU A 22 6.86 17.19 7.50
N SER A 23 6.00 17.92 6.80
CA SER A 23 6.01 18.03 5.32
C SER A 23 6.95 19.13 4.78
N THR A 24 7.55 19.94 5.64
CA THR A 24 8.41 21.08 5.25
C THR A 24 9.91 20.85 5.47
N ILE A 25 10.30 19.71 6.05
CA ILE A 25 11.72 19.38 6.30
C ILE A 25 12.18 18.33 5.30
N THR A 26 12.33 18.74 4.04
CA THR A 26 13.26 18.12 3.11
C THR A 26 13.91 19.23 2.30
N ASN A 27 15.21 19.39 2.55
CA ASN A 27 16.07 20.43 2.02
C ASN A 27 16.14 20.35 0.49
N SER A 28 15.92 21.49 -0.16
CA SER A 28 16.52 21.80 -1.46
C SER A 28 17.54 22.92 -1.26
N PRO A 29 18.71 22.85 -1.89
CA PRO A 29 19.20 24.02 -2.60
C PRO A 29 19.80 23.68 -3.98
N THR A 30 19.21 24.21 -5.05
CA THR A 30 19.88 24.58 -6.32
C THR A 30 20.68 25.89 -6.09
N PRO A 31 21.51 26.43 -7.02
CA PRO A 31 21.92 25.99 -8.37
C PRO A 31 23.44 26.20 -8.71
N ARG A 32 23.96 25.60 -9.80
CA ARG A 32 25.00 26.25 -10.63
C ARG A 32 25.19 25.61 -12.01
N GLN A 33 25.60 26.49 -12.91
CA GLN A 33 25.66 26.47 -14.36
C GLN A 33 26.92 25.78 -14.94
N LYS A 34 26.77 25.15 -16.12
CA LYS A 34 27.72 24.88 -17.24
C LYS A 34 29.17 24.52 -16.90
N GLU A 35 29.59 23.30 -17.28
CA GLU A 35 30.82 23.10 -18.06
C GLU A 35 30.87 21.72 -18.73
N SER A 36 31.26 21.73 -20.00
CA SER A 36 31.46 20.59 -20.88
C SER A 36 32.70 19.80 -20.47
N LEU A 37 32.57 18.50 -20.19
CA LEU A 37 33.69 17.57 -20.15
C LEU A 37 33.34 16.32 -20.97
N GLN A 38 33.68 16.41 -22.25
CA GLN A 38 33.72 15.31 -23.20
C GLN A 38 34.83 14.34 -22.79
N LEU A 39 34.51 13.06 -22.62
CA LEU A 39 35.45 11.94 -22.53
C LEU A 39 34.90 10.74 -23.32
N PRO A 40 35.77 9.84 -23.81
CA PRO A 40 35.88 9.54 -25.24
C PRO A 40 34.89 8.48 -25.74
N GLN A 41 34.54 8.61 -27.03
CA GLN A 41 33.88 7.56 -27.79
C GLN A 41 34.78 6.32 -27.87
N SER A 42 34.48 5.31 -27.06
CA SER A 42 35.06 3.98 -27.25
C SER A 42 34.11 3.12 -28.09
N GLN A 43 34.44 3.09 -29.38
CA GLN A 43 34.13 2.12 -30.43
C GLN A 43 32.98 1.12 -30.20
N ARG A 44 31.98 1.20 -31.09
CA ARG A 44 31.01 0.13 -31.35
C ARG A 44 31.73 -1.13 -31.88
N PRO A 45 31.42 -2.33 -31.38
CA PRO A 45 31.42 -3.52 -32.21
C PRO A 45 30.01 -3.70 -32.78
N SER A 46 29.88 -3.52 -34.09
CA SER A 46 28.78 -4.12 -34.84
C SER A 46 29.10 -5.60 -35.00
N ASN A 47 28.27 -6.49 -34.45
CA ASN A 47 27.66 -7.59 -35.20
C ASN A 47 26.81 -8.52 -34.30
N ASP A 48 25.63 -8.79 -34.85
CA ASP A 48 24.80 -9.99 -34.77
C ASP A 48 24.41 -10.62 -33.42
N GLY A 49 23.10 -10.50 -33.17
CA GLY A 49 22.23 -11.62 -32.83
C GLY A 49 22.56 -12.41 -31.56
N GLY A 50 21.93 -12.05 -30.44
CA GLY A 50 21.98 -12.90 -29.26
C GLY A 50 21.22 -12.34 -28.07
N THR A 51 20.10 -12.98 -27.76
CA THR A 51 19.32 -12.90 -26.51
C THR A 51 20.20 -12.70 -25.27
N GLY A 52 19.90 -11.68 -24.46
CA GLY A 52 20.60 -11.46 -23.21
C GLY A 52 20.08 -10.24 -22.43
N MET A 53 18.82 -10.28 -21.99
CA MET A 53 18.37 -9.35 -20.95
C MET A 53 18.86 -9.87 -19.59
N SER A 54 19.89 -9.23 -19.04
CA SER A 54 20.32 -9.41 -17.65
C SER A 54 19.26 -8.85 -16.68
N PRO A 55 19.10 -9.45 -15.48
CA PRO A 55 18.04 -9.14 -14.55
C PRO A 55 18.42 -7.88 -13.76
N HIS A 56 17.75 -6.75 -14.04
CA HIS A 56 17.68 -5.66 -13.08
C HIS A 56 16.24 -5.59 -12.56
N MET A 57 16.11 -5.78 -11.25
CA MET A 57 14.88 -5.82 -10.46
C MET A 57 14.07 -4.53 -10.61
N THR A 58 13.19 -4.50 -11.60
CA THR A 58 11.97 -3.69 -11.57
C THR A 58 10.84 -4.51 -12.18
N GLU A 59 10.60 -5.69 -11.61
CA GLU A 59 9.38 -6.44 -11.87
C GLU A 59 8.23 -5.75 -11.15
N THR A 60 7.61 -4.80 -11.85
CA THR A 60 6.16 -4.70 -11.81
C THR A 60 5.63 -6.00 -12.42
N TYR A 61 5.73 -7.11 -11.67
CA TYR A 61 5.10 -8.37 -12.04
C TYR A 61 3.61 -8.07 -12.01
N THR A 62 3.06 -7.81 -13.20
CA THR A 62 1.62 -7.69 -13.35
C THR A 62 1.12 -9.10 -13.12
N HIS A 63 0.87 -9.46 -11.86
CA HIS A 63 0.42 -10.78 -11.51
C HIS A 63 -1.02 -10.89 -12.03
N VAL A 64 -1.17 -11.55 -13.17
CA VAL A 64 -2.45 -11.69 -13.85
C VAL A 64 -3.19 -12.85 -13.20
N TYR A 65 -3.84 -12.60 -12.07
CA TYR A 65 -4.75 -13.56 -11.48
C TYR A 65 -6.00 -13.70 -12.38
N PRO A 66 -6.60 -14.90 -12.49
CA PRO A 66 -7.87 -15.06 -13.17
C PRO A 66 -8.93 -14.18 -12.51
N GLN A 67 -9.65 -13.41 -13.32
CA GLN A 67 -10.70 -12.52 -12.81
C GLN A 67 -11.86 -13.35 -12.26
N LEU A 68 -11.92 -13.46 -10.94
CA LEU A 68 -12.98 -14.17 -10.23
C LEU A 68 -14.22 -13.28 -10.11
N SER A 69 -15.40 -13.89 -10.19
CA SER A 69 -16.63 -13.18 -9.83
C SER A 69 -16.59 -12.75 -8.36
N ASN A 70 -17.27 -11.65 -8.02
CA ASN A 70 -17.35 -11.18 -6.64
C ASN A 70 -17.87 -12.27 -5.68
N GLN A 71 -18.85 -13.07 -6.12
CA GLN A 71 -19.37 -14.20 -5.32
C GLN A 71 -18.29 -15.24 -5.05
N SER A 72 -17.53 -15.61 -6.08
CA SER A 72 -16.44 -16.58 -5.96
C SER A 72 -15.33 -16.09 -5.01
N VAL A 73 -15.01 -14.80 -5.02
CA VAL A 73 -14.04 -14.20 -4.08
C VAL A 73 -14.58 -14.29 -2.65
N MET A 74 -15.82 -13.85 -2.42
CA MET A 74 -16.43 -13.91 -1.08
C MET A 74 -16.50 -15.33 -0.52
N ASP A 75 -16.86 -16.32 -1.35
CA ASP A 75 -16.93 -17.72 -0.93
C ASP A 75 -15.57 -18.33 -0.61
N ARG A 76 -14.52 -17.97 -1.36
CA ARG A 76 -13.14 -18.39 -1.06
C ARG A 76 -12.65 -17.77 0.24
N VAL A 77 -12.82 -16.45 0.39
CA VAL A 77 -12.39 -15.71 1.57
C VAL A 77 -13.11 -16.21 2.83
N ARG A 78 -14.41 -16.49 2.75
CA ARG A 78 -15.18 -17.08 3.86
C ARG A 78 -14.60 -18.40 4.36
N LYS A 79 -14.06 -19.23 3.47
CA LYS A 79 -13.45 -20.54 3.81
C LYS A 79 -12.09 -20.40 4.52
N TRP A 80 -11.43 -19.24 4.43
CA TRP A 80 -10.17 -19.03 5.14
C TRP A 80 -10.34 -19.04 6.66
N GLY A 81 -11.52 -18.70 7.17
CA GLY A 81 -11.80 -18.66 8.61
C GLY A 81 -11.01 -17.58 9.37
N VAL A 82 -10.32 -16.69 8.66
CA VAL A 82 -9.55 -15.59 9.24
C VAL A 82 -10.51 -14.43 9.54
N LYS A 83 -10.44 -13.88 10.75
CA LYS A 83 -11.28 -12.77 11.20
C LYS A 83 -10.49 -11.78 12.05
N TYR A 84 -10.72 -10.49 11.82
CA TYR A 84 -10.19 -9.41 12.64
C TYR A 84 -11.32 -8.69 13.40
N ASP A 85 -11.16 -8.52 14.71
CA ASP A 85 -12.13 -7.88 15.61
C ASP A 85 -11.85 -6.40 15.87
N GLY A 86 -10.73 -5.86 15.37
CA GLY A 86 -10.24 -4.52 15.73
C GLY A 86 -9.28 -4.52 16.93
N GLY A 87 -8.81 -5.69 17.34
CA GLY A 87 -7.91 -5.89 18.47
C GLY A 87 -6.44 -5.82 18.10
N LYS A 88 -5.65 -6.67 18.77
CA LYS A 88 -4.18 -6.67 18.65
C LYS A 88 -3.74 -7.17 17.27
N ASP A 89 -2.56 -6.71 16.87
CA ASP A 89 -1.85 -7.17 15.67
C ASP A 89 -2.60 -6.99 14.33
N PRO A 90 -2.92 -5.74 13.95
CA PRO A 90 -3.48 -5.47 12.62
C PRO A 90 -2.52 -5.84 11.48
N LEU A 91 -1.20 -5.74 11.69
CA LEU A 91 -0.20 -6.04 10.66
C LEU A 91 -0.14 -7.54 10.37
N GLY A 92 -0.02 -8.39 11.39
CA GLY A 92 -0.02 -9.85 11.19
C GLY A 92 -1.33 -10.36 10.57
N PHE A 93 -2.46 -9.71 10.84
CA PHE A 93 -3.70 -10.00 10.13
C PHE A 93 -3.61 -9.68 8.63
N ILE A 94 -3.07 -8.53 8.25
CA ILE A 94 -2.91 -8.16 6.83
C ILE A 94 -1.94 -9.11 6.13
N GLU A 95 -0.77 -9.37 6.73
CA GLU A 95 0.21 -10.33 6.18
C GLU A 95 -0.44 -11.70 5.93
N ARG A 96 -1.21 -12.20 6.91
CA ARG A 96 -1.92 -13.48 6.77
C ARG A 96 -2.95 -13.47 5.65
N VAL A 97 -3.67 -12.37 5.46
CA VAL A 97 -4.66 -12.21 4.39
C VAL A 97 -3.97 -12.16 3.02
N GLU A 98 -2.84 -11.47 2.92
CA GLU A 98 -2.05 -11.39 1.69
C GLU A 98 -1.46 -12.75 1.31
N GLU A 99 -0.87 -13.49 2.26
CA GLU A 99 -0.39 -14.86 2.04
C GLU A 99 -1.46 -15.77 1.46
N LEU A 100 -2.67 -15.72 2.04
CA LEU A 100 -3.80 -16.49 1.58
C LEU A 100 -4.28 -16.03 0.20
N ALA A 101 -4.33 -14.73 -0.05
CA ALA A 101 -4.70 -14.22 -1.36
C ALA A 101 -3.74 -14.72 -2.45
N HIS A 102 -2.44 -14.67 -2.20
CA HIS A 102 -1.42 -15.23 -3.11
C HIS A 102 -1.61 -16.74 -3.31
N GLY A 103 -1.79 -17.52 -2.22
CA GLY A 103 -1.95 -18.97 -2.30
C GLY A 103 -3.23 -19.45 -3.01
N TYR A 104 -4.28 -18.62 -3.05
CA TYR A 104 -5.56 -18.91 -3.71
C TYR A 104 -5.74 -18.17 -5.04
N GLU A 105 -4.69 -17.52 -5.53
CA GLU A 105 -4.68 -16.77 -6.77
C GLU A 105 -5.77 -15.68 -6.83
N ILE A 106 -5.93 -14.94 -5.74
CA ILE A 106 -6.88 -13.83 -5.60
C ILE A 106 -6.11 -12.51 -5.68
N GLU A 107 -6.51 -11.64 -6.62
CA GLU A 107 -5.98 -10.28 -6.70
C GLU A 107 -6.24 -9.50 -5.39
N LEU A 108 -5.23 -8.81 -4.87
CA LEU A 108 -5.39 -7.99 -3.67
C LEU A 108 -6.46 -6.90 -3.85
N ASN A 109 -6.61 -6.39 -5.08
CA ASN A 109 -7.65 -5.41 -5.46
C ASN A 109 -9.07 -5.96 -5.33
N ALA A 110 -9.26 -7.28 -5.29
CA ALA A 110 -10.55 -7.93 -5.10
C ALA A 110 -10.93 -8.09 -3.60
N LEU A 111 -9.96 -8.08 -2.69
CA LEU A 111 -10.17 -8.28 -1.26
C LEU A 111 -11.06 -7.23 -0.57
N PRO A 112 -11.04 -5.93 -0.94
CA PRO A 112 -11.94 -4.94 -0.33
C PRO A 112 -13.42 -5.33 -0.41
N ARG A 113 -13.83 -6.06 -1.45
CA ARG A 113 -15.21 -6.53 -1.63
C ARG A 113 -15.58 -7.67 -0.67
N ALA A 114 -14.58 -8.38 -0.16
CA ALA A 114 -14.74 -9.48 0.80
C ALA A 114 -14.42 -9.07 2.24
N LEU A 115 -14.17 -7.77 2.53
CA LEU A 115 -13.97 -7.27 3.89
C LEU A 115 -15.06 -7.69 4.89
N PRO A 116 -16.37 -7.75 4.54
CA PRO A 116 -17.39 -8.26 5.46
C PRO A 116 -17.13 -9.71 5.91
N GLU A 117 -16.43 -10.51 5.11
CA GLU A 117 -16.04 -11.88 5.43
C GLU A 117 -14.73 -11.95 6.24
N LEU A 118 -13.97 -10.87 6.32
CA LEU A 118 -12.70 -10.81 7.05
C LEU A 118 -12.81 -10.08 8.39
N LEU A 119 -13.86 -9.28 8.60
CA LEU A 119 -14.06 -8.50 9.82
C LEU A 119 -15.14 -9.11 10.71
N LYS A 120 -15.03 -8.87 12.03
CA LYS A 120 -16.05 -9.17 13.03
C LYS A 120 -16.11 -8.06 14.09
N ASP A 121 -17.11 -8.15 14.96
CA ASP A 121 -17.26 -7.29 16.14
C ASP A 121 -17.06 -5.80 15.84
N ARG A 122 -16.12 -5.14 16.52
CA ARG A 122 -15.90 -3.69 16.43
C ARG A 122 -15.42 -3.28 15.04
N ALA A 123 -14.55 -4.08 14.41
CA ALA A 123 -14.06 -3.80 13.07
C ALA A 123 -15.18 -3.86 12.02
N LEU A 124 -16.11 -4.82 12.15
CA LEU A 124 -17.25 -4.92 11.24
C LEU A 124 -18.25 -3.76 11.42
N VAL A 125 -18.48 -3.33 12.66
CA VAL A 125 -19.30 -2.13 12.94
C VAL A 125 -18.64 -0.88 12.35
N TRP A 126 -17.33 -0.73 12.52
CA TRP A 126 -16.58 0.37 11.92
C TRP A 126 -16.73 0.39 10.39
N LEU A 127 -16.59 -0.76 9.72
CA LEU A 127 -16.77 -0.86 8.26
C LEU A 127 -18.15 -0.33 7.84
N ARG A 128 -19.22 -0.79 8.50
CA ARG A 128 -20.60 -0.39 8.19
C ARG A 128 -20.83 1.11 8.37
N ASN A 129 -20.19 1.73 9.36
CA ASN A 129 -20.34 3.16 9.63
C ASN A 129 -19.56 4.05 8.66
N ASN A 130 -18.54 3.51 7.96
CA ASN A 130 -17.68 4.27 7.04
C ASN A 130 -17.96 3.94 5.56
N HIS A 131 -18.73 2.88 5.28
CA HIS A 131 -19.05 2.41 3.93
C HIS A 131 -20.56 2.48 3.62
N GLY A 132 -21.32 3.25 4.41
CA GLY A 132 -22.76 3.49 4.24
C GLY A 132 -23.05 4.87 3.66
#